data_AF-A0A7V6UM52-F1
#
_entry.id   AF-A0A7V6UM52-F1
#
_cell.length_a   1.000
_cell.length_b   1.000
_cell.length_c   1.000
_cell.angle_alpha   90.00
_cell.angle_beta   90.00
_cell.angle_gamma   90.00
#
_symmetry.space_group_name_H-M   'P 1'
#
loop_
_entity.id
_entity.type
_entity.pdbx_description
1 polymer ?
#
loop_
_entity_poly.entity_id
_entity_poly.type
_entity_poly.pdbx_seq_one_letter_code
_entity_poly.pdbx_strand_id
1 'polypeptide(L)'
;MQAVNENYYDDLIVRTAHKLHAKQKEKEFIKSGRIIGDVYGQIDTSVGDAFLEYRLRSLVYEGVFEIKGIPKGMRYYSVKLK
;
A
#
# COMPACT_ATOMS: atom_id res chain seq x y z
N MET A 1 -19.85 -0.36 15.58
CA MET A 1 -18.45 -0.40 15.10
C MET A 1 -18.00 -1.85 15.12
N GLN A 2 -17.64 -2.41 13.98
CA GLN A 2 -17.09 -3.76 13.92
C GLN A 2 -15.57 -3.66 14.03
N ALA A 3 -15.00 -4.27 15.06
CA ALA A 3 -13.55 -4.36 15.17
C ALA A 3 -13.05 -5.39 14.16
N VAL A 4 -12.06 -5.02 13.36
CA VAL A 4 -11.37 -5.91 12.42
C VAL A 4 -9.92 -6.10 12.87
N ASN A 5 -9.27 -7.15 12.37
CA ASN A 5 -7.84 -7.35 12.61
C ASN A 5 -7.04 -6.20 11.97
N GLU A 6 -5.86 -5.89 12.52
CA GLU A 6 -4.94 -4.90 11.96
C GLU A 6 -4.59 -5.19 10.48
N ASN A 7 -4.43 -6.47 10.12
CA ASN A 7 -4.07 -6.90 8.77
C ASN A 7 -5.26 -6.97 7.80
N TYR A 8 -6.46 -6.53 8.22
CA TYR A 8 -7.69 -6.69 7.45
C TYR A 8 -7.61 -6.11 6.02
N TYR A 9 -6.84 -5.05 5.83
CA TYR A 9 -6.68 -4.38 4.53
C TYR A 9 -5.43 -4.82 3.75
N ASP A 10 -4.60 -5.71 4.27
CA ASP A 10 -3.33 -6.08 3.64
C ASP A 10 -3.54 -6.74 2.26
N ASP A 11 -4.51 -7.65 2.18
CA ASP A 11 -4.89 -8.28 0.91
C ASP A 11 -5.34 -7.24 -0.14
N LEU A 12 -6.07 -6.21 0.29
CA LEU A 12 -6.52 -5.14 -0.60
C LEU A 12 -5.34 -4.28 -1.08
N ILE A 13 -4.38 -3.99 -0.20
CA ILE A 13 -3.14 -3.27 -0.54
C ILE A 13 -2.34 -4.07 -1.59
N VAL A 14 -2.11 -5.36 -1.35
CA VAL A 14 -1.35 -6.24 -2.26
C VAL A 14 -2.05 -6.36 -3.61
N ARG A 15 -3.37 -6.59 -3.62
CA ARG A 15 -4.17 -6.64 -4.86
C ARG A 15 -4.12 -5.32 -5.64
N THR A 16 -4.17 -4.19 -4.95
CA THR A 16 -4.09 -2.87 -5.59
C THR A 16 -2.72 -2.64 -6.21
N ALA A 17 -1.64 -2.98 -5.51
CA ALA A 17 -0.29 -2.93 -6.06
C ALA A 17 -0.12 -3.85 -7.28
N HIS A 18 -0.65 -5.07 -7.22
CA HIS A 18 -0.64 -6.01 -8.35
C HIS A 18 -1.37 -5.43 -9.57
N LYS A 19 -2.58 -4.87 -9.39
CA LYS A 19 -3.35 -4.19 -10.45
C LYS A 19 -2.59 -3.02 -11.05
N LEU A 20 -1.86 -2.25 -10.24
CA LEU A 20 -1.08 -1.11 -10.71
C LEU A 20 0.16 -1.54 -11.50
N HIS A 21 0.86 -2.59 -11.06
CA HIS A 21 1.97 -3.17 -11.82
C HIS A 21 1.52 -3.74 -13.17
N ALA A 22 0.35 -4.37 -13.23
CA ALA A 22 -0.21 -4.89 -14.49
C ALA A 22 -0.51 -3.80 -15.53
N LYS A 23 -0.60 -2.53 -15.12
CA LYS A 23 -0.75 -1.37 -16.03
C LYS A 23 0.58 -0.82 -16.54
N GLN A 24 1.70 -1.26 -15.98
CA GLN A 24 3.03 -0.85 -16.40
C GLN A 24 3.53 -1.75 -17.53
N LYS A 25 4.38 -1.21 -18.43
CA LYS A 25 5.09 -2.03 -19.43
C LYS A 25 6.12 -2.94 -18.78
N GLU A 26 6.76 -2.47 -17.72
CA GLU A 26 7.73 -3.18 -16.90
C GLU A 26 7.37 -3.02 -15.42
N LYS A 27 7.55 -4.07 -14.60
CA LYS A 27 7.22 -4.05 -13.17
C LYS A 27 8.19 -3.15 -12.43
N GLU A 28 7.80 -1.89 -12.22
CA GLU A 28 8.62 -0.83 -11.62
C GLU A 28 8.04 -0.29 -10.31
N PHE A 29 8.89 0.35 -9.50
CA PHE A 29 8.48 0.95 -8.22
C PHE A 29 7.33 1.94 -8.37
N ILE A 30 6.28 1.77 -7.57
CA ILE A 30 5.09 2.63 -7.53
C ILE A 30 5.15 3.54 -6.31
N LYS A 31 4.80 4.82 -6.48
CA LYS A 31 4.69 5.75 -5.35
C LYS A 31 3.70 5.24 -4.31
N SER A 32 4.10 5.22 -3.04
CA SER A 32 3.26 4.66 -1.96
C SER A 32 1.92 5.38 -1.84
N GLY A 33 1.92 6.72 -1.95
CA GLY A 33 0.69 7.50 -1.99
C GLY A 33 -0.28 7.12 -3.12
N ARG A 34 0.20 6.59 -4.26
CA ARG A 34 -0.67 6.10 -5.34
C ARG A 34 -1.40 4.82 -4.94
N ILE A 35 -0.70 3.89 -4.30
CA ILE A 35 -1.32 2.65 -3.79
C ILE A 35 -2.34 2.99 -2.70
N ILE A 36 -1.95 3.83 -1.74
CA ILE A 36 -2.83 4.23 -0.63
C ILE A 36 -4.07 4.94 -1.15
N GLY A 37 -3.93 5.89 -2.09
CA GLY A 37 -5.08 6.57 -2.70
C GLY A 37 -6.03 5.63 -3.43
N ASP A 38 -5.51 4.66 -4.20
CA ASP A 38 -6.35 3.68 -4.90
C ASP A 38 -7.04 2.69 -3.94
N VAL A 39 -6.41 2.35 -2.80
CA VAL A 39 -7.04 1.55 -1.73
C VAL A 39 -8.13 2.38 -1.03
N TYR A 40 -7.83 3.64 -0.69
CA TYR A 40 -8.77 4.54 -0.03
C TYR A 40 -10.04 4.75 -0.86
N GLY A 41 -9.91 4.84 -2.20
CA GLY A 41 -11.06 4.94 -3.09
C GLY A 41 -11.90 3.66 -3.25
N GLN A 42 -11.45 2.52 -2.72
CA GLN A 42 -12.17 1.23 -2.76
C GLN A 42 -12.87 0.89 -1.43
N ILE A 43 -12.62 1.65 -0.36
CA ILE A 43 -13.19 1.36 0.96
C ILE A 43 -14.31 2.37 1.28
N ASP A 44 -15.44 1.87 1.76
CA ASP A 44 -16.56 2.71 2.22
C ASP A 44 -16.41 3.14 3.69
N THR A 45 -15.37 2.65 4.38
CA THR A 45 -15.15 2.84 5.82
C THR A 45 -14.16 3.96 6.08
N SER A 46 -14.42 4.76 7.13
CA SER A 46 -13.54 5.84 7.56
C SER A 46 -12.29 5.28 8.27
N VAL A 47 -11.31 4.82 7.50
CA VAL A 47 -9.96 4.51 7.98
C VAL A 47 -9.02 5.61 7.54
N GLY A 48 -8.13 6.06 8.43
CA GLY A 48 -7.16 7.09 8.09
C GLY A 48 -6.13 6.62 7.06
N ASP A 49 -5.74 7.51 6.16
CA ASP A 49 -4.65 7.30 5.21
C ASP A 49 -3.31 6.96 5.89
N ALA A 50 -3.07 7.53 7.08
CA ALA A 50 -1.94 7.20 7.94
C ALA A 50 -1.93 5.73 8.41
N PHE A 51 -3.11 5.13 8.64
CA PHE A 51 -3.21 3.72 8.99
C PHE A 51 -2.88 2.82 7.78
N LEU A 52 -3.39 3.17 6.60
CA LEU A 52 -3.04 2.47 5.36
C LEU A 52 -1.55 2.59 5.05
N GLU A 53 -0.95 3.76 5.30
CA GLU A 53 0.48 3.96 5.18
C GLU A 53 1.26 3.08 6.18
N TYR A 54 0.80 3.01 7.43
CA TYR A 54 1.38 2.13 8.42
C TYR A 54 1.36 0.66 7.97
N ARG A 55 0.20 0.15 7.51
CA ARG A 55 0.09 -1.23 7.00
C ARG A 55 0.99 -1.47 5.80
N LEU A 56 1.08 -0.53 4.85
CA LEU A 56 1.98 -0.65 3.71
C LEU A 56 3.45 -0.77 4.15
N ARG A 57 3.87 -0.02 5.18
CA ARG A 57 5.23 -0.14 5.75
C ARG A 57 5.43 -1.47 6.47
N SER A 58 4.43 -1.98 7.19
CA SER A 58 4.48 -3.32 7.80
C SER A 58 4.73 -4.39 6.74
N LEU A 59 4.03 -4.34 5.61
CA LEU A 59 4.21 -5.27 4.49
C LEU A 59 5.61 -5.16 3.83
N VAL A 60 6.27 -4.00 3.91
CA VAL A 60 7.69 -3.86 3.54
C VAL A 60 8.58 -4.62 4.53
N TYR A 61 8.36 -4.45 5.84
CA TYR A 61 9.14 -5.13 6.88
C TYR A 61 8.93 -6.65 6.88
N GLU A 62 7.72 -7.10 6.58
CA GLU A 62 7.35 -8.51 6.38
C GLU A 62 7.91 -9.09 5.07
N GLY A 63 8.49 -8.23 4.22
CA GLY A 63 9.18 -8.64 3.00
C GLY A 63 8.27 -8.87 1.80
N VAL A 64 6.98 -8.51 1.86
CA VAL A 64 6.04 -8.55 0.73
C VAL A 64 6.42 -7.51 -0.34
N PHE A 65 6.91 -6.35 0.09
CA PHE A 65 7.35 -5.28 -0.80
C PHE A 65 8.84 -4.99 -0.68
N GLU A 66 9.46 -4.62 -1.79
CA GLU A 66 10.71 -3.87 -1.81
C GLU A 66 10.42 -2.38 -1.63
N ILE A 67 11.37 -1.63 -1.06
CA ILE A 67 11.24 -0.18 -0.81
C ILE A 67 12.36 0.61 -1.47
N LYS A 68 12.00 1.76 -2.04
CA LYS A 68 12.93 2.77 -2.56
C LYS A 68 12.61 4.14 -1.97
N GLY A 69 13.58 4.77 -1.32
CA GLY A 69 13.43 6.07 -0.65
C GLY A 69 13.29 5.95 0.87
N ILE A 70 12.98 7.06 1.54
CA ILE A 70 12.88 7.13 3.00
C ILE A 70 11.41 7.25 3.41
N PRO A 71 10.87 6.36 4.25
CA PRO A 71 9.48 6.40 4.69
C PRO A 71 9.27 7.48 5.78
N LYS A 72 9.43 8.75 5.41
CA LYS A 72 9.04 9.92 6.23
C LYS A 72 7.57 10.33 6.02
N GLY A 73 6.88 9.68 5.08
CA GLY A 73 5.49 9.90 4.69
C GLY A 73 5.21 9.32 3.30
N MET A 74 3.95 9.09 2.94
CA MET A 74 3.57 8.31 1.75
C MET A 74 4.07 8.85 0.40
N ARG A 75 4.44 10.14 0.33
CA ARG A 75 4.99 10.79 -0.87
C ARG A 75 6.50 10.59 -1.06
N TYR A 76 7.22 10.18 0.00
CA TYR A 76 8.68 10.16 0.05
C TYR A 76 9.31 8.81 -0.33
N TYR A 77 8.50 7.77 -0.51
CA TYR A 77 8.98 6.45 -0.90
C TYR A 77 8.08 5.83 -1.96
N SER A 78 8.65 4.83 -2.62
CA SER A 78 7.97 3.95 -3.56
C SER A 78 8.18 2.52 -3.13
N VAL A 79 7.25 1.65 -3.49
CA VAL A 79 7.31 0.21 -3.24
C VAL A 79 7.16 -0.58 -4.53
N LYS A 80 7.67 -1.80 -4.53
CA LYS A 80 7.48 -2.77 -5.61
C LYS A 80 7.13 -4.10 -4.98
N LEU A 81 6.11 -4.80 -5.48
CA LEU A 81 5.87 -6.18 -5.04
C LEU A 81 7.11 -7.01 -5.36
N LYS A 82 7.58 -7.83 -4.41
CA LYS A 82 8.63 -8.80 -4.72
C LYS A 82 8.18 -9.78 -5.80
#